data_AF-A0A7C7KX32-F1
#
_entry.id   AF-A0A7C7KX32-F1
#
_cell.length_a   1.000
_cell.length_b   1.000
_cell.length_c   1.000
_cell.angle_alpha   90.00
_cell.angle_beta   90.00
_cell.angle_gamma   90.00
#
_symmetry.space_group_name_H-M   'P 1'
#
loop_
_entity.id
_entity.type
_entity.pdbx_description
1 polymer ?
#
loop_
_entity_poly.entity_id
_entity_poly.type
_entity_poly.pdbx_seq_one_letter_code
_entity_poly.pdbx_strand_id
1 'polypeptide(L)'
;MAQIQEGTTPLAVFEEVVEDSYTTFNQVRGWKERLGRKALGYFPVYFPEEMAHALNMLPVNLLGASGRLPLDIATAHTQSFVCSITKSVFQLASQNLLEPFEALIFSNICDVARNLSGIMMRNFKERHHIDYIHYPINNSSENAVDYLEAEYMRVV
;
A
#
# COMPACT_ATOMS: atom_id res chain seq x y z
N MET A 1 -8.52 -5.67 16.27
CA MET A 1 -7.49 -5.73 17.30
C MET A 1 -7.32 -7.20 17.61
N ALA A 2 -6.11 -7.74 17.49
CA ALA A 2 -5.77 -8.97 18.18
C ALA A 2 -6.34 -8.92 19.59
N GLN A 3 -6.85 -10.04 20.13
CA GLN A 3 -7.24 -10.07 21.54
C GLN A 3 -5.98 -9.79 22.34
N ILE A 4 -5.80 -8.52 22.74
CA ILE A 4 -4.64 -8.10 23.53
C ILE A 4 -4.76 -8.89 24.83
N GLN A 5 -3.80 -9.79 25.05
CA GLN A 5 -3.80 -10.63 26.23
C GLN A 5 -3.72 -9.72 27.46
N GLU A 6 -4.40 -10.14 28.52
CA GLU A 6 -4.39 -9.40 29.78
C GLU A 6 -2.93 -9.31 30.29
N GLY A 7 -2.41 -8.09 30.42
CA GLY A 7 -1.02 -7.82 30.80
C GLY A 7 -0.06 -7.44 29.66
N THR A 8 -0.49 -7.45 28.40
CA THR A 8 0.34 -6.95 27.28
C THR A 8 0.53 -5.43 27.37
N THR A 9 1.77 -4.96 27.21
CA THR A 9 2.06 -3.52 27.19
C THR A 9 1.71 -2.90 25.84
N PRO A 10 1.40 -1.59 25.76
CA PRO A 10 1.18 -0.92 24.48
C PRO A 10 2.35 -1.06 23.50
N LEU A 11 3.59 -1.04 24.00
CA LEU A 11 4.79 -1.23 23.18
C LEU A 11 4.81 -2.60 22.50
N ALA A 12 4.53 -3.67 23.25
CA ALA A 12 4.49 -5.02 22.70
C ALA A 12 3.44 -5.15 21.58
N VAL A 13 2.29 -4.48 21.72
CA VAL A 13 1.27 -4.43 20.67
C VAL A 13 1.79 -3.72 19.42
N PHE A 14 2.46 -2.57 19.56
CA PHE A 14 3.01 -1.85 18.42
C PHE A 14 4.11 -2.65 17.71
N GLU A 15 5.01 -3.28 18.47
CA GLU A 15 6.07 -4.13 17.92
C GLU A 15 5.47 -5.30 17.12
N GLU A 16 4.48 -5.99 17.68
CA GLU A 16 3.79 -7.10 16.99
C GLU A 16 3.18 -6.65 15.66
N VAL A 17 2.44 -5.53 15.67
CA VAL A 17 1.77 -5.00 14.46
C VAL A 17 2.80 -4.55 13.42
N VAL A 18 3.88 -3.89 13.85
CA VAL A 18 4.94 -3.45 12.94
C VAL A 18 5.67 -4.64 12.33
N GLU A 19 6.05 -5.64 13.12
CA GLU A 19 6.74 -6.82 12.61
C GLU A 19 5.87 -7.62 11.63
N ASP A 20 4.57 -7.77 11.92
CA ASP A 20 3.60 -8.40 11.03
C ASP A 20 3.45 -7.64 9.69
N SER A 21 3.51 -6.29 9.74
CA SER A 21 3.30 -5.44 8.57
C SER A 21 4.38 -5.55 7.49
N TYR A 22 5.54 -6.15 7.80
CA TYR A 22 6.63 -6.26 6.82
C TYR A 22 6.43 -7.39 5.81
N THR A 23 5.78 -8.49 6.20
CA THR A 23 5.74 -9.70 5.34
C THR A 23 4.45 -10.51 5.41
N THR A 24 3.69 -10.45 6.51
CA THR A 24 2.58 -11.40 6.75
C THR A 24 1.20 -10.78 6.70
N PHE A 25 1.05 -9.56 7.20
CA PHE A 25 -0.23 -8.83 7.25
C PHE A 25 -1.37 -9.63 7.92
N ASN A 26 -1.06 -10.46 8.92
CA ASN A 26 -2.05 -11.23 9.67
C ASN A 26 -3.02 -10.32 10.43
N GLN A 27 -2.54 -9.17 10.92
CA GLN A 27 -3.40 -8.18 11.58
C GLN A 27 -4.45 -7.62 10.61
N VAL A 28 -4.08 -7.44 9.34
CA VAL A 28 -5.01 -7.04 8.27
C VAL A 28 -6.03 -8.15 8.00
N ARG A 29 -5.57 -9.40 7.83
CA ARG A 29 -6.45 -10.56 7.63
C ARG A 29 -7.47 -10.69 8.76
N GLY A 30 -7.02 -10.70 10.01
CA GLY A 30 -7.90 -10.81 11.17
C GLY A 30 -8.84 -9.61 11.35
N TRP A 31 -8.44 -8.41 10.91
CA TRP A 31 -9.35 -7.25 10.87
C TRP A 31 -10.46 -7.44 9.85
N LYS A 32 -10.14 -7.90 8.63
CA LYS A 32 -11.10 -8.16 7.56
C LYS A 32 -12.10 -9.22 7.94
N GLU A 33 -11.62 -10.36 8.45
CA GLU A 33 -12.46 -11.50 8.87
C GLU A 33 -13.46 -11.10 9.95
N ARG A 34 -13.00 -10.36 10.96
CA ARG A 34 -13.85 -9.96 12.10
C ARG A 34 -14.94 -8.95 11.71
N LEU A 35 -14.66 -8.06 10.76
CA LEU A 35 -15.60 -7.00 10.40
C LEU A 35 -16.35 -7.26 9.09
N GLY A 36 -15.99 -8.30 8.33
CA GLY A 36 -16.52 -8.55 6.99
C GLY A 36 -16.20 -7.41 6.02
N ARG A 37 -15.04 -6.77 6.19
CA ARG A 37 -14.62 -5.57 5.45
C ARG A 37 -13.39 -5.85 4.57
N LYS A 38 -13.11 -4.92 3.66
CA LYS A 38 -11.98 -4.99 2.70
C LYS A 38 -10.79 -4.16 3.17
N ALA A 39 -9.61 -4.40 2.60
CA ALA A 39 -8.42 -3.61 2.85
C ALA A 39 -7.83 -3.06 1.55
N LEU A 40 -7.23 -1.88 1.66
CA LEU A 40 -6.55 -1.18 0.57
C LEU A 40 -5.11 -0.93 1.00
N GLY A 41 -4.16 -1.43 0.23
CA GLY A 41 -2.76 -1.09 0.37
C GLY A 41 -2.46 0.17 -0.44
N TYR A 42 -1.67 1.09 0.10
CA TYR A 42 -1.19 2.23 -0.68
C TYR A 42 0.33 2.37 -0.55
N PHE A 43 0.98 2.68 -1.66
CA PHE A 43 2.40 2.99 -1.67
C PHE A 43 2.62 4.40 -1.10
N PRO A 44 3.70 4.64 -0.32
CA PRO A 44 4.01 5.96 0.21
C PRO A 44 4.01 7.06 -0.85
N VAL A 45 3.83 8.33 -0.48
CA VAL A 45 3.73 8.88 0.89
C VAL A 45 2.29 9.26 1.26
N TYR A 46 1.52 9.72 0.28
CA TYR A 46 0.21 10.33 0.51
C TYR A 46 -0.88 9.50 -0.14
N PHE A 47 -1.88 9.15 0.66
CA PHE A 47 -3.16 8.64 0.21
C PHE A 47 -4.25 9.28 1.11
N PRO A 48 -5.35 9.80 0.55
CA PRO A 48 -6.48 10.31 1.34
C PRO A 48 -7.21 9.15 2.01
N GLU A 49 -6.74 8.74 3.20
CA GLU A 49 -7.28 7.59 3.94
C GLU A 49 -8.78 7.73 4.25
N GLU A 50 -9.29 8.96 4.33
CA GLU A 50 -10.71 9.28 4.46
C GLU A 50 -11.56 8.65 3.36
N MET A 51 -11.05 8.53 2.12
CA MET A 51 -11.76 7.88 1.02
C MET A 51 -11.92 6.38 1.28
N ALA A 52 -10.87 5.69 1.74
CA ALA A 52 -10.96 4.28 2.12
C ALA A 52 -11.89 4.08 3.32
N HIS A 53 -11.82 4.96 4.32
CA HIS A 53 -12.72 4.93 5.47
C HIS A 53 -14.19 5.08 5.07
N ALA A 54 -14.52 5.99 4.15
CA ALA A 54 -15.88 6.18 3.63
C ALA A 54 -16.42 4.91 2.93
N LEU A 55 -15.53 4.13 2.32
CA LEU A 55 -15.83 2.84 1.67
C LEU A 55 -15.82 1.64 2.63
N ASN A 56 -15.70 1.87 3.95
CA ASN A 56 -15.54 0.84 4.97
C ASN A 56 -14.32 -0.08 4.74
N MET A 57 -13.26 0.44 4.14
CA MET A 57 -12.00 -0.27 3.93
C MET A 57 -10.96 0.11 4.99
N LEU A 58 -10.02 -0.79 5.28
CA LEU A 58 -8.82 -0.49 6.05
C LEU A 58 -7.71 0.02 5.11
N PRO A 59 -7.33 1.31 5.16
CA PRO A 59 -6.13 1.77 4.47
C PRO A 59 -4.87 1.28 5.20
N VAL A 60 -3.89 0.77 4.46
CA VAL A 60 -2.61 0.30 4.99
C VAL A 60 -1.47 0.83 4.13
N ASN A 61 -0.54 1.53 4.76
CA ASN A 61 0.65 2.04 4.09
C ASN A 61 1.67 0.91 3.87
N LEU A 62 2.10 0.71 2.62
CA LEU A 62 3.05 -0.34 2.23
C LEU A 62 4.49 0.18 2.28
N LEU A 63 5.09 0.13 3.46
CA LEU A 63 6.44 0.66 3.75
C LEU A 63 7.59 -0.27 3.33
N GLY A 64 7.29 -1.30 2.53
CA GLY A 64 8.25 -2.33 2.13
C GLY A 64 8.48 -3.39 3.21
N ALA A 65 9.48 -4.25 3.00
CA ALA A 65 9.70 -5.43 3.84
C ALA A 65 10.85 -5.30 4.85
N SER A 66 11.47 -4.11 4.97
CA SER A 66 12.54 -3.84 5.94
C SER A 66 13.65 -4.92 5.97
N GLY A 67 14.09 -5.36 4.79
CA GLY A 67 15.13 -6.39 4.63
C GLY A 67 14.74 -7.83 5.01
N ARG A 68 13.47 -8.09 5.35
CA ARG A 68 12.97 -9.43 5.74
C ARG A 68 12.69 -10.36 4.56
N LEU A 69 12.90 -9.89 3.33
CA LEU A 69 12.68 -10.68 2.11
C LEU A 69 13.88 -10.63 1.17
N PRO A 70 14.26 -11.77 0.56
CA PRO A 70 15.13 -11.75 -0.62
C PRO A 70 14.41 -11.08 -1.79
N LEU A 71 15.15 -10.36 -2.64
CA LEU A 71 14.62 -9.53 -3.74
C LEU A 71 14.89 -10.12 -5.12
N ASP A 72 15.00 -11.44 -5.20
CA ASP A 72 15.36 -12.21 -6.39
C ASP A 72 14.42 -11.94 -7.57
N ILE A 73 13.09 -11.95 -7.34
CA ILE A 73 12.12 -11.67 -8.40
C ILE A 73 12.11 -10.18 -8.75
N ALA A 74 12.08 -9.30 -7.74
CA ALA A 74 12.01 -7.86 -7.97
C ALA A 74 13.16 -7.30 -8.82
N THR A 75 14.36 -7.88 -8.71
CA THR A 75 15.52 -7.47 -9.51
C THR A 75 15.39 -7.74 -11.01
N ALA A 76 14.52 -8.67 -11.42
CA ALA A 76 14.23 -8.91 -12.84
C ALA A 76 13.24 -7.88 -13.44
N HIS A 77 12.50 -7.17 -12.59
CA HIS A 77 11.44 -6.25 -12.99
C HIS A 77 11.75 -4.78 -12.71
N THR A 78 12.83 -4.50 -11.99
CA THR A 78 13.23 -3.16 -11.57
C THR A 78 14.72 -2.94 -11.76
N GLN A 79 15.13 -1.69 -11.93
CA GLN A 79 16.56 -1.37 -12.10
C GLN A 79 17.32 -1.54 -10.79
N SER A 80 18.61 -1.89 -10.88
CA SER A 80 19.46 -2.13 -9.71
C SER A 80 19.58 -0.92 -8.77
N PHE A 81 19.43 0.30 -9.30
CA PHE A 81 19.54 1.55 -8.55
C PHE A 81 18.23 2.07 -7.93
N VAL A 82 17.09 1.40 -8.13
CA VAL A 82 15.83 1.86 -7.50
C VAL A 82 15.82 1.54 -6.01
N CYS A 83 15.06 2.35 -5.25
CA CYS A 83 14.99 2.26 -3.79
C CYS A 83 14.48 0.88 -3.30
N SER A 84 14.92 0.50 -2.10
CA SER A 84 14.60 -0.80 -1.50
C SER A 84 13.11 -1.03 -1.30
N ILE A 85 12.37 0.01 -0.93
CA ILE A 85 10.91 -0.06 -0.73
C ILE A 85 10.19 -0.53 -1.99
N THR A 86 10.46 0.07 -3.15
CA THR A 86 9.88 -0.32 -4.46
C THR A 86 10.14 -1.79 -4.76
N LYS A 87 11.39 -2.25 -4.61
CA LYS A 87 11.74 -3.65 -4.86
C LYS A 87 11.01 -4.58 -3.91
N SER A 88 10.97 -4.24 -2.62
CA SER A 88 10.33 -5.09 -1.62
C SER A 88 8.81 -5.13 -1.74
N VAL A 89 8.14 -4.03 -2.08
CA VAL A 89 6.69 -4.02 -2.36
C VAL A 89 6.37 -4.87 -3.60
N PHE A 90 7.17 -4.75 -4.66
CA PHE A 90 7.01 -5.64 -5.82
C PHE A 90 7.23 -7.10 -5.44
N GLN A 91 8.27 -7.41 -4.66
CA GLN A 91 8.55 -8.77 -4.18
C GLN A 91 7.39 -9.34 -3.35
N LEU A 92 6.81 -8.54 -2.44
CA LEU A 92 5.63 -8.92 -1.66
C LEU A 92 4.47 -9.33 -2.58
N ALA A 93 4.21 -8.55 -3.63
CA ALA A 93 3.18 -8.86 -4.63
C ALA A 93 3.52 -10.13 -5.42
N SER A 94 4.77 -10.28 -5.85
CA SER A 94 5.27 -11.46 -6.58
C SER A 94 5.08 -12.75 -5.79
N GLN A 95 5.30 -12.71 -4.48
CA GLN A 95 5.14 -13.84 -3.56
C GLN A 95 3.70 -14.01 -3.04
N ASN A 96 2.75 -13.24 -3.58
CA ASN A 96 1.34 -13.26 -3.16
C ASN A 96 1.11 -12.90 -1.69
N LEU A 97 2.04 -12.16 -1.08
CA LEU A 97 1.94 -11.70 0.32
C LEU A 97 1.00 -10.48 0.44
N LEU A 98 0.79 -9.74 -0.65
CA LEU A 98 -0.21 -8.65 -0.71
C LEU A 98 -1.64 -9.12 -0.98
N GLU A 99 -1.90 -10.43 -1.03
CA GLU A 99 -3.24 -11.01 -1.21
C GLU A 99 -4.32 -10.46 -0.25
N PRO A 100 -4.03 -10.03 1.00
CA PRO A 100 -5.04 -9.40 1.86
C PRO A 100 -5.64 -8.11 1.31
N PHE A 101 -5.06 -7.48 0.30
CA PHE A 101 -5.49 -6.18 -0.20
C PHE A 101 -6.29 -6.33 -1.51
N GLU A 102 -7.53 -5.86 -1.51
CA GLU A 102 -8.35 -5.82 -2.73
C GLU A 102 -7.87 -4.76 -3.72
N ALA A 103 -7.28 -3.68 -3.21
CA ALA A 103 -6.76 -2.58 -4.01
C ALA A 103 -5.34 -2.20 -3.57
N LEU A 104 -4.52 -1.82 -4.56
CA LEU A 104 -3.19 -1.26 -4.38
C LEU A 104 -3.12 0.09 -5.08
N ILE A 105 -2.96 1.17 -4.30
CA ILE A 105 -2.94 2.54 -4.82
C ILE A 105 -1.52 3.09 -4.82
N PHE A 106 -1.15 3.72 -5.92
CA PHE A 106 0.14 4.38 -6.08
C PHE A 106 -0.05 5.87 -6.35
N SER A 107 1.01 6.65 -6.24
CA SER A 107 0.97 8.07 -6.58
C SER A 107 2.28 8.59 -7.14
N ASN A 108 2.24 9.80 -7.70
CA ASN A 108 3.36 10.46 -8.38
C ASN A 108 4.35 11.17 -7.45
N ILE A 109 4.63 10.63 -6.26
CA ILE A 109 5.58 11.25 -5.31
C ILE A 109 7.02 11.34 -5.84
N CYS A 110 7.40 10.42 -6.72
CA CYS A 110 8.70 10.36 -7.36
C CYS A 110 8.62 9.51 -8.64
N ASP A 111 9.66 9.57 -9.47
CA ASP A 111 9.71 8.81 -10.72
C ASP A 111 9.61 7.30 -10.48
N VAL A 112 10.22 6.79 -9.41
CA VAL A 112 10.21 5.35 -9.12
C VAL A 112 8.80 4.89 -8.74
N ALA A 113 8.09 5.63 -7.87
CA ALA A 113 6.72 5.28 -7.46
C ALA A 113 5.73 5.34 -8.64
N ARG A 114 5.87 6.38 -9.48
CA ARG A 114 5.09 6.51 -10.71
C ARG A 114 5.31 5.35 -11.67
N ASN A 115 6.56 4.91 -11.86
CA ASN A 115 6.84 3.77 -12.74
C ASN A 115 6.42 2.43 -12.11
N LEU A 116 6.51 2.32 -10.78
CA LEU A 116 6.09 1.12 -10.05
C LEU A 116 4.60 0.82 -10.28
N SER A 117 3.73 1.84 -10.33
CA SER A 117 2.29 1.62 -10.57
C SER A 117 2.03 0.87 -11.88
N GLY A 118 2.70 1.26 -12.97
CA GLY A 118 2.61 0.60 -14.27
C GLY A 118 3.22 -0.81 -14.26
N ILE A 119 4.35 -0.98 -13.58
CA ILE A 119 4.97 -2.31 -13.40
C ILE A 119 4.03 -3.24 -12.63
N MET A 120 3.43 -2.76 -11.54
CA MET A 120 2.47 -3.51 -10.72
C MET A 120 1.23 -3.88 -11.53
N MET A 121 0.63 -2.91 -12.23
CA MET A 121 -0.54 -3.13 -13.09
C MET A 121 -0.29 -4.19 -14.16
N ARG A 122 0.88 -4.16 -14.81
CA ARG A 122 1.24 -5.14 -15.84
C ARG A 122 1.32 -6.58 -15.30
N ASN A 123 1.76 -6.75 -14.06
CA ASN A 123 2.05 -8.07 -13.50
C ASN A 123 0.93 -8.62 -12.61
N PHE A 124 0.11 -7.76 -12.00
CA PHE A 124 -0.79 -8.17 -10.90
C PHE A 124 -2.23 -7.66 -11.00
N LYS A 125 -2.65 -7.03 -12.10
CA LYS A 125 -4.03 -6.54 -12.29
C LYS A 125 -5.12 -7.61 -12.18
N GLU A 126 -4.76 -8.88 -12.42
CA GLU A 126 -5.70 -10.01 -12.29
C GLU A 126 -5.88 -10.45 -10.82
N ARG A 127 -5.00 -10.00 -9.90
CA ARG A 127 -5.05 -10.35 -8.46
C ARG A 127 -5.53 -9.19 -7.60
N HIS A 128 -5.22 -7.96 -7.99
CA HIS A 128 -5.55 -6.75 -7.26
C HIS A 128 -6.14 -5.70 -8.20
N HIS A 129 -7.07 -4.90 -7.69
CA HIS A 129 -7.37 -3.63 -8.30
C HIS A 129 -6.15 -2.71 -8.12
N ILE A 130 -5.61 -2.16 -9.21
CA ILE A 130 -4.41 -1.31 -9.15
C ILE A 130 -4.77 0.02 -9.80
N ASP A 131 -4.66 1.09 -9.03
CA ASP A 131 -4.91 2.45 -9.50
C ASP A 131 -3.79 3.39 -9.04
N TYR A 132 -3.78 4.58 -9.61
CA TYR A 132 -2.72 5.56 -9.48
C TYR A 132 -3.33 6.95 -9.36
N ILE A 133 -3.12 7.63 -8.24
CA ILE A 133 -3.54 9.02 -8.04
C ILE A 133 -2.44 9.94 -8.53
N HIS A 134 -2.76 10.77 -9.53
CA HIS A 134 -1.86 11.81 -9.99
C HIS A 134 -2.09 13.12 -9.22
N TYR A 135 -1.21 13.44 -8.28
CA TYR A 135 -1.27 14.71 -7.55
C TYR A 135 -0.79 15.89 -8.40
N PRO A 136 -1.34 17.09 -8.20
CA PRO A 136 -0.82 18.30 -8.82
C PRO A 136 0.57 18.63 -8.26
N ILE A 137 1.60 18.60 -9.12
CA ILE A 137 2.98 18.96 -8.73
C ILE A 137 3.08 20.46 -8.42
N ASN A 138 2.36 21.30 -9.16
CA ASN A 138 2.22 22.72 -8.86
C ASN A 138 0.98 22.97 -7.99
N ASN A 139 1.12 22.74 -6.70
CA ASN A 139 0.04 22.87 -5.72
C ASN A 139 -0.38 24.33 -5.41
N SER A 140 0.38 25.33 -5.87
CA SER A 140 0.02 26.75 -5.73
C SER A 140 -0.77 27.29 -6.93
N SER A 141 -0.97 26.48 -7.96
CA SER A 141 -1.83 26.82 -9.10
C SER A 141 -3.28 27.00 -8.65
N GLU A 142 -3.97 27.99 -9.22
CA GLU A 142 -5.41 28.19 -8.98
C GLU A 142 -6.26 26.97 -9.38
N ASN A 143 -5.78 26.16 -10.34
CA ASN A 143 -6.45 24.96 -10.83
C ASN A 143 -6.08 23.69 -10.05
N ALA A 144 -5.21 23.77 -9.03
CA ALA A 144 -4.72 22.58 -8.33
C ALA A 144 -5.82 21.86 -7.56
N VAL A 145 -6.75 22.60 -6.96
CA VAL A 145 -7.87 22.04 -6.19
C VAL A 145 -8.84 21.31 -7.11
N ASP A 146 -9.30 21.97 -8.17
CA ASP A 146 -10.22 21.37 -9.15
C ASP A 146 -9.64 20.11 -9.80
N TYR A 147 -8.34 20.15 -10.12
CA TYR A 147 -7.63 18.99 -10.66
C TYR A 147 -7.59 17.82 -9.66
N LEU A 148 -7.28 18.11 -8.38
CA LEU A 148 -7.21 17.09 -7.34
C LEU A 148 -8.58 16.48 -7.05
N GLU A 149 -9.63 17.30 -6.99
CA GLU A 149 -11.01 16.85 -6.82
C GLU A 149 -11.41 15.91 -7.96
N ALA A 150 -11.16 16.30 -9.22
CA ALA A 150 -11.43 15.46 -10.37
C ALA A 150 -10.67 14.13 -10.31
N GLU A 151 -9.42 14.14 -9.85
CA GLU A 151 -8.62 12.93 -9.68
C GLU A 151 -9.16 12.01 -8.58
N TYR A 152 -9.63 12.57 -7.46
CA TYR A 152 -10.29 11.79 -6.41
C TYR A 152 -11.62 11.18 -6.89
N MET A 153 -12.43 11.95 -7.61
CA MET A 153 -13.68 11.46 -8.19
C MET A 153 -13.49 10.38 -9.25
N ARG A 154 -12.32 10.29 -9.88
CA ARG A 154 -11.99 9.22 -10.83
C ARG A 154 -11.73 7.87 -10.16
N VAL A 155 -11.25 7.88 -8.92
CA VAL A 155 -10.74 6.70 -8.20
C VAL A 155 -11.80 6.07 -7.30
N VAL A 156 -12.90 6.77 -7.02
CA VAL A 156 -14.07 6.29 -6.26
C VAL A 156 -15.15 5.79 -7.21
#